data_AF-A0A1X0DDP4-F1
#
_entry.id   AF-A0A1X0DDP4-F1
#
_cell.length_a   1.000
_cell.length_b   1.000
_cell.length_c   1.000
_cell.angle_alpha   90.00
_cell.angle_beta   90.00
_cell.angle_gamma   90.00
#
_symmetry.space_group_name_H-M   'P 1'
#
loop_
_entity.id
_entity.type
_entity.pdbx_description
1 polymer ?
#
loop_
_entity_poly.entity_id
_entity_poly.type
_entity_poly.pdbx_seq_one_letter_code
_entity_poly.pdbx_strand_id
1 'polypeptide(L)' 'MTIDPDQLRAEIDALLAQLPDAAADPADAESQLSLAELEEIARRLSEAHDVLLAALESAEKG' A
#
# COMPACT_ATOMS: atom_id res chain seq x y z
N MET A 1 19.84 -9.53 -6.00
CA MET A 1 18.45 -10.03 -6.13
C MET A 1 17.76 -9.11 -7.12
N THR A 2 17.73 -9.50 -8.39
CA THR A 2 17.11 -8.71 -9.47
C THR A 2 15.65 -9.11 -9.51
N ILE A 3 14.80 -8.33 -8.85
CA ILE A 3 13.36 -8.56 -8.90
C ILE A 3 12.86 -8.06 -10.26
N ASP A 4 12.23 -8.95 -11.02
CA ASP A 4 11.70 -8.64 -12.34
C ASP A 4 10.45 -7.75 -12.19
N PRO A 5 10.41 -6.54 -12.79
CA PRO A 5 9.29 -5.63 -12.66
C PRO A 5 7.97 -6.21 -13.17
N ASP A 6 8.01 -7.11 -14.16
CA ASP A 6 6.79 -7.73 -14.70
C ASP A 6 6.27 -8.83 -13.78
N GLN A 7 7.16 -9.53 -13.07
CA GLN A 7 6.78 -10.45 -12.00
C GLN A 7 6.10 -9.71 -10.84
N LEU A 8 6.65 -8.56 -10.46
CA LEU A 8 6.08 -7.73 -9.39
C LEU A 8 4.68 -7.19 -9.76
N ARG A 9 4.48 -6.79 -11.02
CA ARG A 9 3.18 -6.35 -11.54
C ARG A 9 2.15 -7.47 -11.51
N ALA A 10 2.52 -8.68 -11.91
CA ALA A 10 1.63 -9.83 -11.88
C ALA A 10 1.22 -10.22 -10.45
N GLU A 11 2.14 -10.12 -9.48
CA GLU A 11 1.84 -10.35 -8.07
C GLU A 11 0.93 -9.26 -7.49
N ILE A 12 1.15 -8.00 -7.87
CA ILE A 12 0.28 -6.89 -7.49
C ILE A 12 -1.13 -7.08 -8.07
N ASP A 13 -1.27 -7.41 -9.36
CA ASP A 13 -2.57 -7.65 -9.99
C ASP A 13 -3.31 -8.82 -9.33
N ALA A 14 -2.60 -9.89 -8.96
CA ALA A 14 -3.18 -11.01 -8.24
C ALA A 14 -3.67 -10.63 -6.83
N LEU A 15 -2.97 -9.73 -6.14
CA LEU A 15 -3.41 -9.20 -4.85
C LEU A 15 -4.58 -8.23 -4.99
N LEU A 16 -4.58 -7.38 -6.02
CA LEU A 16 -5.66 -6.44 -6.29
C LEU A 16 -6.95 -7.16 -6.69
N ALA A 17 -6.87 -8.26 -7.46
CA ALA A 17 -8.02 -9.07 -7.83
C ALA A 17 -8.68 -9.80 -6.64
N GLN A 18 -7.99 -9.93 -5.50
CA GLN A 18 -8.53 -10.49 -4.26
C GLN A 18 -9.22 -9.43 -3.40
N LEU A 19 -9.04 -8.15 -3.70
CA LEU A 19 -9.74 -7.09 -3.00
C LEU A 19 -11.19 -7.04 -3.48
N PRO A 20 -12.16 -6.82 -2.57
CA PRO A 20 -13.55 -6.57 -2.96
C PRO A 20 -13.59 -5.36 -3.89
N ASP A 21 -14.37 -5.47 -4.96
CA ASP A 21 -14.43 -4.50 -6.04
C ASP A 21 -14.95 -3.16 -5.50
N ALA A 22 -14.06 -2.19 -5.28
CA ALA A 22 -14.43 -0.86 -4.78
C ALA A 22 -15.31 -0.06 -5.76
N ALA A 23 -15.55 -0.58 -6.97
CA ALA A 23 -16.47 -0.03 -7.95
C ALA A 23 -17.88 -0.66 -7.90
N ALA A 24 -18.09 -1.69 -7.08
CA ALA A 24 -19.40 -2.26 -6.84
C ALA A 24 -20.14 -1.40 -5.80
N ASP A 25 -20.96 -0.49 -6.34
CA ASP A 25 -22.01 0.26 -5.65
C ASP A 25 -21.57 1.43 -4.74
N PRO A 26 -21.80 2.69 -5.14
CA PRO A 26 -21.68 3.83 -4.23
C PRO A 26 -22.72 3.80 -3.09
N ALA A 27 -23.64 2.83 -3.04
CA ALA A 27 -24.53 2.58 -1.91
C ALA A 27 -23.88 1.81 -0.75
N ASP A 28 -22.73 1.14 -0.96
CA ASP A 28 -21.89 0.57 0.12
C ASP A 28 -20.97 1.64 0.77
N ALA A 29 -21.28 2.91 0.51
CA ALA A 29 -20.65 4.09 1.10
C ALA A 29 -20.67 4.15 2.64
N GLU A 30 -21.45 3.28 3.30
CA GLU A 30 -21.49 3.18 4.75
C GLU A 30 -20.27 2.46 5.36
N SER A 31 -19.42 1.83 4.52
CA SER A 31 -18.05 1.42 4.88
C SER A 31 -16.97 2.33 4.28
N GLN A 32 -17.31 3.58 3.93
CA GLN A 32 -16.30 4.59 3.64
C GLN A 32 -15.56 4.89 4.94
N LEU A 33 -14.31 4.42 5.01
CA LEU A 33 -13.33 4.92 5.97
C LEU A 33 -13.52 6.44 6.06
N SER A 34 -13.80 6.92 7.27
CA SER A 34 -13.96 8.34 7.51
C SER A 34 -12.71 9.09 7.07
N LEU A 35 -12.85 10.36 6.71
CA LEU A 35 -11.71 11.19 6.33
C LEU A 35 -10.58 11.12 7.38
N ALA A 36 -10.94 11.03 8.66
CA ALA A 36 -10.01 10.86 9.77
C ALA A 36 -9.27 9.51 9.74
N GLU A 37 -9.93 8.41 9.38
CA GLU A 37 -9.29 7.10 9.23
C GLU A 37 -8.37 7.05 8.00
N LEU A 38 -8.75 7.72 6.92
CA LEU A 38 -7.89 7.87 5.74
C LEU A 38 -6.64 8.71 6.05
N GLU A 39 -6.78 9.79 6.80
CA GLU A 39 -5.65 10.61 7.27
C GLU A 39 -4.73 9.82 8.21
N GLU A 40 -5.29 8.99 9.10
CA GLU A 40 -4.52 8.11 9.97
C GLU A 40 -3.72 7.07 9.18
N ILE A 41 -4.36 6.43 8.19
CA ILE A 41 -3.71 5.46 7.31
C ILE A 41 -2.57 6.14 6.52
N ALA A 42 -2.82 7.32 5.97
CA ALA A 42 -1.80 8.08 5.24
C ALA A 42 -0.59 8.42 6.12
N ARG A 43 -0.83 8.85 7.36
CA ARG A 43 0.23 9.13 8.34
C ARG A 43 1.08 7.88 8.62
N ARG A 44 0.43 6.76 8.93
CA ARG A 44 1.13 5.49 9.24
C ARG A 44 1.92 4.97 8.04
N LEU A 45 1.40 5.16 6.82
CA LEU A 45 2.11 4.79 5.61
C LEU A 45 3.37 5.65 5.40
N SER A 46 3.30 6.95 5.69
CA SER A 46 4.46 7.85 5.63
C SER A 46 5.52 7.47 6.66
N GLU A 47 5.13 7.19 7.91
CA GLU A 47 6.06 6.77 8.95
C GLU A 47 6.76 5.45 8.59
N ALA A 48 6.01 4.48 8.04
CA ALA A 48 6.59 3.22 7.57
C ALA A 48 7.58 3.45 6.42
N HIS A 49 7.29 4.40 5.52
CA HIS A 49 8.18 4.76 4.43
C HIS A 49 9.49 5.38 4.93
N ASP A 50 9.43 6.29 5.90
CA ASP A 50 10.61 6.91 6.50
C ASP A 50 11.51 5.88 7.21
N VAL A 51 10.90 4.92 7.91
CA VAL A 51 11.62 3.81 8.54
C VAL A 51 12.29 2.92 7.50
N LEU A 52 11.62 2.64 6.38
CA LEU A 52 12.19 1.87 5.27
C LEU A 52 13.37 2.60 4.60
N LEU A 53 13.28 3.91 4.41
CA LEU A 53 14.38 4.73 3.92
C LEU A 53 15.58 4.70 4.86
N ALA A 54 15.35 4.87 6.17
CA ALA A 54 16.39 4.80 7.17
C ALA A 54 17.07 3.42 7.20
N ALA A 55 16.30 2.34 7.07
CA ALA A 55 16.83 0.99 6.99
C ALA A 55 17.66 0.76 5.72
N LEU A 56 17.21 1.31 4.58
CA LEU A 56 17.95 1.23 3.32
C LEU A 56 19.28 1.97 3.40
N GLU A 57 19.30 3.20 3.93
CA GLU A 57 20.53 3.97 4.13
C GLU A 57 21.49 3.29 5.12
N SER A 58 20.95 2.64 6.16
CA SER A 58 21.75 1.87 7.11
C SER A 58 22.36 0.62 6.49
N ALA A 59 21.69 0.02 5.50
CA ALA A 59 22.20 -1.14 4.77
C ALA A 59 23.25 -0.77 3.72
N GLU A 60 23.16 0.41 3.09
CA GLU A 60 24.17 0.91 2.14
C GLU A 60 25.46 1.41 2.82
N LYS A 61 25.40 1.85 4.07
CA LYS A 61 26.57 2.31 4.85
C LYS A 61 27.33 1.16 5.54
N GLY A 62 26.84 -0.08 5.44
CA GLY A 62 27.41 -1.29 6.05
C GLY A 62 28.28 -2.11 5.11
#